data_AF-A0A9R1J1X4-F1
#
_entry.id   AF-A0A9R1J1X4-F1
#
_cell.length_a   1.000
_cell.length_b   1.000
_cell.length_c   1.000
_cell.angle_alpha   90.00
_cell.angle_beta   90.00
_cell.angle_gamma   90.00
#
_symmetry.space_group_name_H-M   'P 1'
#
loop_
_entity.id
_entity.type
_entity.pdbx_description
1 polymer ?
#
loop_
_entity_poly.entity_id
_entity_poly.type
_entity_poly.pdbx_seq_one_letter_code
_entity_poly.pdbx_strand_id
1 'polypeptide(L)'
;MCWTPATAACSSTRSGQRLVVWDPVTGEEFKIPRVPAYALGFNAAVLCAAVGCDHLDCHGGPFRVAFVGCGERGITFACTYPSEAGAWSQRVEIEQPAFVDGRPSVLVGNTLYFTCDPYLNFKMLGYDIVRQELSVIWPSSQHEYYSCTVLVKAEDGRLGFAGVRNGTLYLWSMKDGADGEVEWVQRRVIQHKTMLRTRGLSTPPEVVGFADGHGLIFVRTGNTVFSMELKSGHVRKVYTCRSRNYNVIVVPYMSFCTSDRAMGKLPSP
;
A
#
# COMPACT_ATOMS: atom_id res chain seq x y z
N MET A 1 0.40 0.05 -11.42
CA MET A 1 0.64 1.09 -10.38
C MET A 1 -0.66 1.32 -9.63
N CYS A 2 -0.64 1.26 -8.30
CA CYS A 2 -1.79 1.56 -7.46
C CYS A 2 -1.79 3.05 -7.14
N TRP A 3 -2.85 3.75 -7.52
CA TRP A 3 -3.11 5.09 -7.02
C TRP A 3 -3.62 4.94 -5.59
N THR A 4 -2.77 5.26 -4.62
CA THR A 4 -3.22 5.67 -3.29
C THR A 4 -2.66 7.08 -3.12
N PRO A 5 -3.54 8.09 -2.98
CA PRO A 5 -4.19 8.32 -1.70
C PRO A 5 -5.70 8.58 -1.86
N ALA A 6 -6.54 7.70 -1.33
CA ALA A 6 -7.87 8.11 -0.93
C ALA A 6 -7.82 8.45 0.56
N THR A 7 -7.58 9.72 0.88
CA THR A 7 -7.98 10.24 2.19
C THR A 7 -9.51 10.27 2.18
N ALA A 8 -10.15 9.18 2.61
CA ALA A 8 -11.59 9.16 2.79
C ALA A 8 -11.93 10.00 4.03
N ALA A 9 -12.44 11.21 3.84
CA ALA A 9 -13.16 11.91 4.88
C ALA A 9 -14.45 11.12 5.19
N CYS A 10 -14.45 10.38 6.30
CA CYS A 10 -15.54 9.49 6.66
C CYS A 10 -16.59 10.21 7.51
N SER A 11 -17.86 10.15 7.08
CA SER A 11 -18.99 10.22 8.00
C SER A 11 -19.63 8.83 8.09
N SER A 12 -19.45 8.18 9.24
CA SER A 12 -19.99 6.85 9.51
C SER A 12 -21.50 6.92 9.72
N THR A 13 -22.27 6.20 8.89
CA THR A 13 -23.68 5.90 9.17
C THR A 13 -23.90 4.41 8.90
N ARG A 14 -24.95 3.80 9.46
CA ARG A 14 -25.35 2.40 9.16
C ARG A 14 -25.64 2.14 7.66
N SER A 15 -25.50 3.14 6.79
CA SER A 15 -25.78 3.10 5.36
C SER A 15 -24.58 2.73 4.46
N GLY A 16 -23.41 2.38 5.04
CA GLY A 16 -22.19 2.00 4.33
C GLY A 16 -21.20 3.14 4.11
N GLN A 17 -19.98 2.82 3.68
CA GLN A 17 -18.91 3.81 3.46
C GLN A 17 -19.12 4.67 2.21
N ARG A 18 -18.77 5.95 2.29
CA ARG A 18 -18.66 6.86 1.14
C ARG A 18 -17.19 7.02 0.76
N LEU A 19 -16.91 6.87 -0.53
CA LEU A 19 -15.56 7.00 -1.09
C LEU A 19 -15.57 8.01 -2.23
N VAL A 20 -14.43 8.69 -2.39
CA VAL A 20 -14.15 9.62 -3.49
C VAL A 20 -12.79 9.23 -4.06
N VAL A 21 -12.69 9.17 -5.39
CA VAL A 21 -11.39 9.17 -6.08
C VAL A 21 -11.04 10.62 -6.35
N TRP A 22 -9.83 11.02 -5.98
CA TRP A 22 -9.36 12.38 -6.14
C TRP A 22 -8.09 12.40 -6.98
N ASP A 23 -8.05 13.26 -7.98
CA ASP A 23 -6.86 13.57 -8.76
C ASP A 23 -6.14 14.78 -8.14
N PRO A 24 -4.94 14.60 -7.57
CA PRO A 24 -4.22 15.69 -6.91
C PRO A 24 -3.60 16.69 -7.89
N VAL A 25 -3.48 16.38 -9.18
CA VAL A 25 -2.90 17.27 -10.19
C VAL A 25 -3.96 18.22 -10.73
N THR A 26 -5.13 17.69 -11.09
CA THR A 26 -6.24 18.49 -11.62
C THR A 26 -7.15 19.04 -10.52
N GLY A 27 -7.13 18.43 -9.34
CA GLY A 27 -8.05 18.71 -8.25
C GLY A 27 -9.44 18.08 -8.46
N GLU A 28 -9.64 17.28 -9.50
CA GLU A 28 -10.92 16.67 -9.81
C GLU A 28 -11.30 15.57 -8.82
N GLU A 29 -12.59 15.51 -8.48
CA GLU A 29 -13.15 14.51 -7.59
C GLU A 29 -14.21 13.68 -8.29
N PHE A 30 -14.08 12.36 -8.20
CA PHE A 30 -15.07 11.41 -8.67
C PHE A 30 -15.78 10.74 -7.48
N LYS A 31 -17.09 10.98 -7.37
CA LYS A 31 -17.93 10.42 -6.30
C LYS A 31 -18.31 8.99 -6.62
N ILE A 32 -17.98 8.06 -5.73
CA ILE A 32 -18.35 6.65 -5.86
C ILE A 32 -19.69 6.41 -5.14
N PRO A 33 -20.60 5.58 -5.67
CA PRO A 33 -21.75 5.08 -4.92
C PRO A 33 -21.32 4.47 -3.59
N ARG A 34 -22.21 4.55 -2.58
CA ARG A 34 -21.91 3.97 -1.26
C ARG A 34 -21.51 2.50 -1.39
N VAL A 35 -20.47 2.11 -0.67
CA VAL A 35 -20.09 0.71 -0.53
C VAL A 35 -21.29 -0.03 0.03
N PRO A 36 -21.72 -1.16 -0.55
CA PRO A 36 -22.98 -1.78 -0.18
C PRO A 36 -22.94 -2.49 1.19
N ALA A 37 -21.88 -2.30 1.98
CA ALA A 37 -21.67 -2.85 3.32
C ALA A 37 -21.19 -1.76 4.27
N TYR A 38 -21.40 -2.00 5.56
CA TYR A 38 -20.65 -1.35 6.62
C TYR A 38 -19.41 -2.19 6.97
N ALA A 39 -18.33 -1.51 7.36
CA ALA A 39 -17.06 -2.09 7.75
C ALA A 39 -16.50 -1.35 8.96
N LEU A 40 -16.05 -2.09 9.96
CA LEU A 40 -15.42 -1.55 11.17
C LEU A 40 -14.02 -1.01 10.86
N GLY A 41 -13.30 -1.68 9.96
CA GLY A 41 -12.04 -1.24 9.38
C GLY A 41 -12.02 -1.59 7.89
N PHE A 42 -11.44 -0.71 7.08
CA PHE A 42 -11.39 -0.90 5.63
C PHE A 42 -10.14 -0.26 5.03
N ASN A 43 -9.81 -0.70 3.82
CA ASN A 43 -8.86 -0.03 2.94
C ASN A 43 -9.37 -0.14 1.50
N ALA A 44 -8.89 0.73 0.62
CA ALA A 44 -9.24 0.75 -0.78
C ALA A 44 -8.05 1.13 -1.65
N ALA A 45 -8.02 0.60 -2.86
CA ALA A 45 -7.00 0.92 -3.86
C ALA A 45 -7.65 1.28 -5.19
N VAL A 46 -7.09 2.29 -5.85
CA VAL A 46 -7.53 2.72 -7.18
C VAL A 46 -6.56 2.20 -8.23
N LEU A 47 -7.11 1.59 -9.28
CA LEU A 47 -6.39 0.96 -10.37
C LEU A 47 -6.82 1.57 -11.69
N CYS A 48 -5.85 1.93 -12.50
CA CYS A 48 -6.07 2.32 -13.89
C CYS A 48 -6.60 1.10 -14.67
N ALA A 49 -7.69 1.28 -15.41
CA ALA A 49 -8.38 0.26 -16.18
C ALA A 49 -8.34 0.54 -17.69
N ALA A 50 -7.62 1.59 -18.11
CA ALA A 50 -7.41 1.93 -19.51
C ALA A 50 -6.62 0.83 -20.23
N VAL A 51 -7.15 0.36 -21.36
CA VAL A 51 -6.52 -0.68 -22.19
C VAL A 51 -5.23 -0.15 -22.82
N GLY A 52 -4.14 -0.91 -22.70
CA GLY A 52 -2.85 -0.55 -23.28
C GLY A 52 -2.13 0.61 -22.58
N CYS A 53 -2.57 0.98 -21.38
CA CYS A 53 -1.90 2.02 -20.60
C CYS A 53 -0.53 1.56 -20.10
N ASP A 54 0.49 2.40 -20.25
CA ASP A 54 1.84 2.15 -19.71
C ASP A 54 1.98 2.56 -18.23
N HIS A 55 0.94 3.22 -17.70
CA HIS A 55 0.84 3.74 -16.34
C HIS A 55 1.89 4.80 -15.97
N LEU A 56 2.68 5.32 -16.92
CA LEU A 56 3.66 6.39 -16.66
C LEU A 56 2.97 7.74 -16.41
N ASP A 57 1.86 8.01 -17.08
CA ASP A 57 1.05 9.22 -16.88
C ASP A 57 -0.45 8.88 -16.90
N CYS A 58 -0.86 7.82 -16.18
CA CYS A 58 -2.26 7.37 -16.18
C CYS A 58 -3.15 8.20 -15.25
N HIS A 59 -3.56 9.39 -15.70
CA HIS A 59 -4.58 10.21 -15.04
C HIS A 59 -5.84 10.36 -15.92
N GLY A 60 -7.00 10.64 -15.31
CA GLY A 60 -8.27 10.93 -16.00
C GLY A 60 -8.95 9.79 -16.80
N GLY A 61 -8.34 8.62 -16.93
CA GLY A 61 -8.91 7.47 -17.66
C GLY A 61 -9.86 6.59 -16.83
N PRO A 62 -10.48 5.56 -17.45
CA PRO A 62 -11.24 4.55 -16.73
C PRO A 62 -10.42 3.93 -15.61
N PHE A 63 -11.06 3.77 -14.45
CA PHE A 63 -10.45 3.17 -13.27
C PHE A 63 -11.36 2.16 -12.60
N ARG A 64 -10.77 1.36 -11.71
CA ARG A 64 -11.43 0.44 -10.78
C ARG A 64 -11.04 0.78 -9.36
N VAL A 65 -11.97 0.63 -8.43
CA VAL A 65 -11.70 0.73 -7.00
C VAL A 65 -11.92 -0.64 -6.37
N ALA A 66 -10.85 -1.22 -5.84
CA ALA A 66 -10.93 -2.42 -5.02
C ALA A 66 -11.12 -1.99 -3.57
N PHE A 67 -12.18 -2.47 -2.94
CA PHE A 67 -12.49 -2.23 -1.53
C PHE A 67 -12.35 -3.54 -0.76
N VAL A 68 -11.70 -3.45 0.40
CA VAL A 68 -11.65 -4.54 1.38
C VAL A 68 -12.08 -4.02 2.74
N GLY A 69 -12.83 -4.81 3.49
CA GLY A 69 -13.27 -4.42 4.83
C GLY A 69 -13.62 -5.61 5.72
N CYS A 70 -13.69 -5.34 7.02
CA CYS A 70 -14.10 -6.30 8.04
C CYS A 70 -15.44 -5.87 8.66
N GLY A 71 -16.46 -6.71 8.56
CA GLY A 71 -17.81 -6.46 9.07
C GLY A 71 -18.00 -6.82 10.55
N GLU A 72 -19.21 -6.59 11.08
CA GLU A 72 -19.58 -6.71 12.51
C GLU A 72 -19.56 -8.15 13.09
N ARG A 73 -19.08 -9.14 12.34
CA ARG A 73 -18.98 -10.55 12.79
C ARG A 73 -17.62 -11.17 12.50
N GLY A 74 -16.61 -10.33 12.22
CA GLY A 74 -15.28 -10.83 11.84
C GLY A 74 -15.25 -11.46 10.44
N ILE A 75 -16.26 -11.19 9.61
CA ILE A 75 -16.25 -11.57 8.19
C ILE A 75 -15.50 -10.49 7.43
N THR A 76 -14.45 -10.91 6.73
CA THR A 76 -13.74 -10.04 5.80
C THR A 76 -14.37 -10.17 4.43
N PHE A 77 -14.60 -9.04 3.78
CA PHE A 77 -15.21 -9.00 2.46
C PHE A 77 -14.46 -8.05 1.53
N ALA A 78 -14.63 -8.29 0.24
CA ALA A 78 -14.12 -7.44 -0.82
C ALA A 78 -15.18 -7.22 -1.90
N CYS A 79 -15.08 -6.09 -2.57
CA CYS A 79 -15.83 -5.80 -3.78
C CYS A 79 -15.06 -4.81 -4.66
N THR A 80 -15.40 -4.79 -5.95
CA THR A 80 -14.76 -3.90 -6.92
C THR A 80 -15.79 -2.98 -7.55
N TYR A 81 -15.45 -1.71 -7.66
CA TYR A 81 -16.21 -0.71 -8.41
C TYR A 81 -15.48 -0.36 -9.70
N PRO A 82 -15.94 -0.83 -10.87
CA PRO A 82 -15.53 -0.28 -12.16
C PRO A 82 -16.24 1.06 -12.45
N SER A 83 -15.47 2.09 -12.79
CA SER A 83 -15.99 3.42 -13.15
C SER A 83 -16.93 3.40 -14.35
N GLU A 84 -16.65 2.57 -15.36
CA GLU A 84 -17.46 2.48 -16.59
C GLU A 84 -18.85 1.88 -16.35
N ALA A 85 -18.96 0.88 -15.49
CA ALA A 85 -20.25 0.26 -15.18
C ALA A 85 -21.03 1.04 -14.10
N GLY A 86 -20.33 1.87 -13.31
CA GLY A 86 -20.96 2.73 -12.31
C GLY A 86 -21.59 1.98 -11.13
N ALA A 87 -21.29 0.69 -10.94
CA ALA A 87 -21.88 -0.15 -9.89
C ALA A 87 -20.85 -1.08 -9.24
N TRP A 88 -21.02 -1.37 -7.96
CA TRP A 88 -20.18 -2.32 -7.23
C TRP A 88 -20.46 -3.77 -7.70
N SER A 89 -19.41 -4.59 -7.74
CA SER A 89 -19.53 -6.03 -7.94
C SER A 89 -20.26 -6.70 -6.78
N GLN A 90 -20.67 -7.95 -7.00
CA GLN A 90 -21.04 -8.83 -5.90
C GLN A 90 -19.86 -8.92 -4.91
N ARG A 91 -20.21 -9.01 -3.62
CA ARG A 91 -19.24 -9.20 -2.57
C ARG A 91 -18.73 -10.62 -2.55
N VAL A 92 -17.47 -10.74 -2.19
CA VAL A 92 -16.85 -12.02 -1.86
C VAL A 92 -16.35 -11.95 -0.44
N GLU A 93 -16.48 -13.05 0.29
CA GLU A 93 -16.34 -13.08 1.74
C GLU A 93 -15.45 -14.25 2.16
N ILE A 94 -14.78 -14.08 3.29
CA ILE A 94 -14.04 -15.13 3.98
C ILE A 94 -14.27 -15.01 5.48
N GLU A 95 -14.46 -16.15 6.14
CA GLU A 95 -14.65 -16.25 7.60
C GLU A 95 -13.31 -16.14 8.35
N GLN A 96 -12.53 -15.11 8.01
CA GLN A 96 -11.28 -14.79 8.69
C GLN A 96 -11.25 -13.29 8.99
N PRO A 97 -11.35 -12.86 10.26
CA PRO A 97 -11.36 -11.45 10.60
C PRO A 97 -10.02 -10.81 10.24
N ALA A 98 -10.01 -9.78 9.39
CA ALA A 98 -8.79 -9.10 8.98
C ALA A 98 -8.95 -7.59 9.18
N PHE A 99 -8.31 -7.03 10.21
CA PHE A 99 -8.35 -5.59 10.45
C PHE A 99 -7.35 -4.92 9.53
N VAL A 100 -7.87 -4.47 8.38
CA VAL A 100 -7.05 -3.87 7.32
C VAL A 100 -6.46 -2.55 7.79
N ASP A 101 -5.14 -2.45 7.67
CA ASP A 101 -4.36 -1.26 8.01
C ASP A 101 -4.44 -0.23 6.88
N GLY A 102 -4.29 1.06 7.20
CA GLY A 102 -4.38 2.16 6.24
C GLY A 102 -3.15 2.35 5.34
N ARG A 103 -2.09 1.53 5.48
CA ARG A 103 -0.94 1.58 4.59
C ARG A 103 -1.32 1.21 3.14
N PRO A 104 -0.60 1.73 2.14
CA PRO A 104 -0.83 1.38 0.74
C PRO A 104 -0.77 -0.13 0.49
N SER A 105 -1.65 -0.61 -0.39
CA SER A 105 -1.61 -1.98 -0.89
C SER A 105 -0.58 -2.16 -2.00
N VAL A 106 -0.20 -3.41 -2.25
CA VAL A 106 0.70 -3.79 -3.35
C VAL A 106 -0.04 -4.66 -4.35
N LEU A 107 0.10 -4.35 -5.64
CA LEU A 107 -0.44 -5.16 -6.73
C LEU A 107 0.63 -6.09 -7.31
N VAL A 108 0.36 -7.39 -7.29
CA VAL A 108 1.17 -8.42 -7.96
C VAL A 108 0.25 -9.26 -8.83
N GLY A 109 0.51 -9.26 -10.15
CA GLY A 109 -0.43 -9.81 -11.12
C GLY A 109 -1.78 -9.11 -11.01
N ASN A 110 -2.83 -9.90 -10.71
CA ASN A 110 -4.21 -9.42 -10.56
C ASN A 110 -4.63 -9.24 -9.09
N THR A 111 -3.72 -9.50 -8.16
CA THR A 111 -4.02 -9.59 -6.73
C THR A 111 -3.48 -8.37 -5.99
N LEU A 112 -4.36 -7.68 -5.29
CA LEU A 112 -3.99 -6.65 -4.32
C LEU A 112 -3.75 -7.27 -2.96
N TYR A 113 -2.63 -6.92 -2.35
CA TYR A 113 -2.28 -7.35 -1.01
C TYR A 113 -2.35 -6.17 -0.05
N PHE A 114 -3.04 -6.38 1.05
CA PHE A 114 -3.25 -5.40 2.12
C PHE A 114 -2.63 -5.91 3.41
N THR A 115 -2.00 -5.01 4.16
CA THR A 115 -1.54 -5.30 5.52
C THR A 115 -2.73 -5.38 6.46
N CYS A 116 -2.75 -6.39 7.32
CA CYS A 116 -3.76 -6.55 8.37
C CYS A 116 -3.08 -6.77 9.72
N ASP A 117 -3.73 -6.26 10.78
CA ASP A 117 -3.36 -6.56 12.17
C ASP A 117 -1.87 -6.34 12.52
N PRO A 118 -1.23 -5.23 12.09
CA PRO A 118 0.24 -5.12 12.10
C PRO A 118 0.90 -5.14 13.48
N TYR A 119 0.11 -5.04 14.56
CA TYR A 119 0.60 -5.04 15.94
C TYR A 119 0.17 -6.26 16.76
N LEU A 120 -0.77 -7.08 16.26
CA LEU A 120 -1.34 -8.20 17.01
C LEU A 120 -1.07 -9.54 16.31
N ASN A 121 -1.55 -9.68 15.09
CA ASN A 121 -1.46 -10.93 14.34
C ASN A 121 -1.23 -10.62 12.86
N PHE A 122 -0.06 -10.04 12.57
CA PHE A 122 0.27 -9.54 11.25
C PHE A 122 -0.01 -10.61 10.20
N LYS A 123 -0.79 -10.23 9.20
CA LYS A 123 -1.11 -11.04 8.04
C LYS A 123 -1.37 -10.16 6.85
N MET A 124 -1.43 -10.80 5.70
CA MET A 124 -1.71 -10.16 4.43
C MET A 124 -3.04 -10.67 3.92
N LEU A 125 -3.91 -9.74 3.51
CA LEU A 125 -5.14 -10.08 2.80
C LEU A 125 -4.89 -9.90 1.30
N GLY A 126 -4.99 -10.98 0.54
CA GLY A 126 -4.96 -10.96 -0.92
C GLY A 126 -6.38 -10.88 -1.48
N TYR A 127 -6.62 -9.96 -2.41
CA TYR A 127 -7.84 -9.87 -3.19
C TYR A 127 -7.52 -9.95 -4.68
N ASP A 128 -7.81 -11.09 -5.31
CA ASP A 128 -7.73 -11.24 -6.77
C ASP A 128 -8.96 -10.58 -7.39
N ILE A 129 -8.73 -9.47 -8.07
CA ILE A 129 -9.80 -8.60 -8.58
C ILE A 129 -10.48 -9.22 -9.80
N VAL A 130 -9.76 -10.05 -10.56
CA VAL A 130 -10.26 -10.67 -11.78
C VAL A 130 -11.08 -11.90 -11.42
N ARG A 131 -10.55 -12.76 -10.54
CA ARG A 131 -11.24 -13.96 -10.07
C ARG A 131 -12.29 -13.67 -9.01
N GLN A 132 -12.22 -12.48 -8.39
CA GLN A 132 -13.02 -12.12 -7.22
C GLN A 132 -12.83 -13.12 -6.08
N GLU A 133 -11.58 -13.40 -5.74
CA GLU A 133 -11.24 -14.37 -4.69
C GLU A 133 -10.46 -13.68 -3.56
N LEU A 134 -10.79 -14.01 -2.32
CA LEU A 134 -10.06 -13.58 -1.12
C LEU A 134 -9.14 -14.69 -0.64
N SER A 135 -7.96 -14.30 -0.18
CA SER A 135 -6.98 -15.19 0.44
C SER A 135 -6.33 -14.50 1.63
N VAL A 136 -5.92 -15.30 2.61
CA VAL A 136 -5.13 -14.83 3.76
C VAL A 136 -3.76 -15.47 3.68
N ILE A 137 -2.71 -14.64 3.77
CA ILE A 137 -1.32 -15.06 3.69
C ILE A 137 -0.64 -14.68 4.99
N TRP A 138 0.06 -15.63 5.57
CA TRP A 138 0.84 -15.46 6.79
C TRP A 138 2.28 -15.12 6.45
N PRO A 139 2.93 -14.24 7.24
CA PRO A 139 4.36 -13.96 7.07
C PRO A 139 5.21 -15.16 7.51
N SER A 140 6.52 -15.08 7.27
CA SER A 140 7.48 -15.97 7.95
C SER A 140 7.37 -15.83 9.47
N SER A 141 7.60 -16.92 10.23
CA SER A 141 7.70 -16.87 11.70
C SER A 141 8.75 -15.88 12.21
N GLN A 142 9.78 -15.57 11.39
CA GLN A 142 10.77 -14.54 11.72
C GLN A 142 10.17 -13.12 11.77
N HIS A 143 8.93 -12.93 11.34
CA HIS A 143 8.25 -11.65 11.34
C HIS A 143 8.08 -11.05 12.74
N GLU A 144 7.88 -11.89 13.76
CA GLU A 144 7.65 -11.45 15.15
C GLU A 144 8.76 -10.55 15.72
N TYR A 145 9.94 -10.56 15.08
CA TYR A 145 11.09 -9.76 15.48
C TYR A 145 11.20 -8.39 14.81
N TYR A 146 10.26 -8.00 13.94
CA TYR A 146 10.25 -6.69 13.27
C TYR A 146 9.34 -5.69 14.00
N SER A 147 9.77 -4.43 14.05
CA SER A 147 9.04 -3.33 14.70
C SER A 147 7.79 -2.88 13.92
N CYS A 148 7.86 -2.95 12.60
CA CYS A 148 6.75 -2.70 11.67
C CYS A 148 7.16 -3.16 10.27
N THR A 149 6.20 -3.69 9.52
CA THR A 149 6.41 -4.28 8.21
C THR A 149 5.54 -3.58 7.16
N VAL A 150 6.14 -3.28 6.02
CA VAL A 150 5.46 -2.73 4.83
C VAL A 150 5.50 -3.77 3.72
N LEU A 151 4.40 -3.89 2.98
CA LEU A 151 4.36 -4.72 1.78
C LEU A 151 5.17 -4.08 0.67
N VAL A 152 5.90 -4.92 -0.05
CA VAL A 152 6.70 -4.50 -1.21
C VAL A 152 6.42 -5.42 -2.38
N LYS A 153 6.68 -4.93 -3.59
CA LYS A 153 6.86 -5.81 -4.74
C LYS A 153 8.33 -6.20 -4.77
N ALA A 154 8.60 -7.49 -4.66
CA ALA A 154 9.96 -8.00 -4.67
C ALA A 154 10.59 -7.87 -6.07
N GLU A 155 11.91 -7.96 -6.14
CA GLU A 155 12.68 -7.84 -7.39
C GLU A 155 12.36 -8.95 -8.40
N ASP A 156 11.89 -10.11 -7.94
CA ASP A 156 11.38 -11.20 -8.77
C ASP A 156 9.91 -11.00 -9.19
N GLY A 157 9.34 -9.84 -8.89
CA GLY A 157 7.97 -9.46 -9.23
C GLY A 157 6.90 -10.02 -8.30
N ARG A 158 7.28 -10.79 -7.26
CA ARG A 158 6.35 -11.44 -6.34
C ARG A 158 6.00 -10.54 -5.16
N LEU A 159 5.00 -10.98 -4.38
CA LEU A 159 4.68 -10.33 -3.11
C LEU A 159 5.89 -10.42 -2.18
N GLY A 160 6.24 -9.31 -1.55
CA GLY A 160 7.28 -9.24 -0.54
C GLY A 160 6.84 -8.42 0.65
N PHE A 161 7.69 -8.44 1.67
CA PHE A 161 7.56 -7.49 2.77
C PHE A 161 8.94 -7.04 3.26
N ALA A 162 8.98 -5.87 3.87
CA ALA A 162 10.19 -5.27 4.38
C ALA A 162 10.02 -4.82 5.84
N GLY A 163 11.01 -5.16 6.67
CA GLY A 163 11.03 -4.82 8.10
C GLY A 163 12.43 -4.49 8.58
N VAL A 164 12.51 -3.70 9.66
CA VAL A 164 13.79 -3.34 10.29
C VAL A 164 13.93 -4.10 11.61
N ARG A 165 15.10 -4.72 11.80
CA ARG A 165 15.50 -5.37 13.06
C ARG A 165 16.96 -5.05 13.34
N ASN A 166 17.25 -4.56 14.54
CA ASN A 166 18.62 -4.31 15.04
C ASN A 166 19.53 -3.57 14.03
N GLY A 167 19.10 -2.41 13.51
CA GLY A 167 19.97 -1.65 12.59
C GLY A 167 19.95 -2.12 11.14
N THR A 168 19.17 -3.15 10.83
CA THR A 168 19.25 -3.87 9.56
C THR A 168 17.88 -3.97 8.92
N LEU A 169 17.79 -3.62 7.65
CA LEU A 169 16.61 -3.81 6.80
C LEU A 169 16.66 -5.21 6.19
N TYR A 170 15.55 -5.92 6.30
CA TYR A 170 15.35 -7.24 5.72
C TYR A 170 14.25 -7.16 4.68
N LEU A 171 14.54 -7.63 3.46
CA LEU A 171 13.57 -7.77 2.38
C LEU A 171 13.30 -9.24 2.12
N TRP A 172 12.02 -9.58 2.19
CA TRP A 172 11.49 -10.92 1.98
C TRP A 172 10.69 -10.98 0.69
N SER A 173 10.70 -12.15 0.06
CA SER A 173 9.87 -12.45 -1.09
C SER A 173 9.14 -13.75 -0.85
N MET A 174 7.87 -13.77 -1.25
CA MET A 174 7.04 -14.95 -1.29
C MET A 174 7.60 -15.93 -2.34
N LYS A 175 7.50 -17.21 -2.03
CA LYS A 175 7.88 -18.31 -2.90
C LYS A 175 6.84 -19.42 -2.74
N ASP A 176 6.55 -20.10 -3.82
CA ASP A 176 5.73 -21.31 -3.79
C ASP A 176 6.51 -22.41 -3.04
N GLY A 177 5.92 -22.90 -1.95
CA GLY A 177 6.44 -24.01 -1.17
C GLY A 177 6.07 -25.35 -1.76
N ALA A 178 6.54 -26.42 -1.12
CA ALA A 178 6.05 -27.76 -1.40
C ALA A 178 4.55 -27.86 -1.07
N ASP A 179 3.82 -28.71 -1.79
CA ASP A 179 2.42 -29.04 -1.52
C ASP A 179 1.42 -27.85 -1.51
N GLY A 180 1.79 -26.72 -2.12
CA GLY A 180 0.94 -25.53 -2.21
C GLY A 180 1.02 -24.60 -0.99
N GLU A 181 1.93 -24.87 -0.05
CA GLU A 181 2.20 -24.00 1.09
C GLU A 181 2.93 -22.73 0.69
N VAL A 182 2.78 -21.67 1.48
CA VAL A 182 3.48 -20.40 1.26
C VAL A 182 4.84 -20.41 1.96
N GLU A 183 5.91 -20.27 1.18
CA GLU A 183 7.26 -20.07 1.70
C GLU A 183 7.70 -18.61 1.57
N TRP A 184 8.66 -18.24 2.43
CA TRP A 184 9.29 -16.92 2.41
C TRP A 184 10.80 -17.05 2.31
N VAL A 185 11.38 -16.33 1.35
CA VAL A 185 12.82 -16.29 1.13
C VAL A 185 13.35 -14.89 1.43
N GLN A 186 14.36 -14.81 2.28
CA GLN A 186 15.09 -13.56 2.50
C GLN A 186 15.91 -13.26 1.24
N ARG A 187 15.58 -12.17 0.56
CA ARG A 187 16.24 -11.78 -0.69
C ARG A 187 17.43 -10.87 -0.45
N ARG A 188 17.26 -9.87 0.42
CA ARG A 188 18.27 -8.84 0.65
C ARG A 188 18.32 -8.43 2.10
N VAL A 189 19.53 -8.13 2.56
CA VAL A 189 19.82 -7.62 3.90
C VAL A 189 20.68 -6.37 3.72
N ILE A 190 20.21 -5.25 4.23
CA ILE A 190 20.89 -3.97 4.08
C ILE A 190 21.14 -3.41 5.48
N GLN A 191 22.41 -3.16 5.80
CA GLN A 191 22.80 -2.49 7.04
C GLN A 191 23.08 -1.03 6.74
N HIS A 192 22.52 -0.13 7.55
CA HIS A 192 22.82 1.29 7.42
C HIS A 192 22.69 2.01 8.75
N LYS A 193 23.57 2.98 8.99
CA LYS A 193 23.61 3.74 10.24
C LYS A 193 22.31 4.48 10.56
N THR A 194 21.53 4.85 9.55
CA THR A 194 20.23 5.52 9.75
C THR A 194 19.20 4.60 10.38
N MET A 195 19.40 3.29 10.33
CA MET A 195 18.51 2.29 10.91
C MET A 195 18.94 1.87 12.31
N LEU A 196 20.05 2.43 12.81
CA LEU A 196 20.44 2.24 14.20
C LEU A 196 19.46 2.99 15.11
N ARG A 197 19.19 2.42 16.28
CA ARG A 197 18.36 3.09 17.28
C ARG A 197 19.07 4.37 17.72
N THR A 198 18.39 5.50 17.65
CA THR A 198 18.89 6.75 18.23
C THR A 198 18.81 6.67 19.74
N ARG A 199 19.94 6.88 20.43
CA ARG A 199 20.01 6.87 21.89
C ARG A 199 19.04 7.92 22.46
N GLY A 200 18.16 7.50 23.37
CA GLY A 200 17.17 8.37 24.02
C GLY A 200 15.81 8.47 23.33
N LEU A 201 15.57 7.75 22.22
CA LEU A 201 14.25 7.62 21.61
C LEU A 201 13.63 6.25 21.94
N SER A 202 12.34 6.24 22.28
CA SER A 202 11.62 5.02 22.67
C SER A 202 11.28 4.12 21.49
N THR A 203 11.02 4.70 20.31
CA THR A 203 10.57 3.95 19.13
C THR A 203 11.76 3.37 18.34
N PRO A 204 11.74 2.06 18.02
CA PRO A 204 12.69 1.50 17.07
C PRO A 204 12.47 2.13 15.67
N PRO A 205 13.50 2.09 14.81
CA PRO A 205 13.30 2.41 13.41
C PRO A 205 12.31 1.45 12.76
N GLU A 206 11.50 1.97 11.85
CA GLU A 206 10.37 1.28 11.24
C GLU A 206 10.28 1.62 9.75
N VAL A 207 9.88 0.62 8.95
CA VAL A 207 9.53 0.88 7.55
C VAL A 207 8.14 1.52 7.51
N VAL A 208 8.00 2.62 6.76
CA VAL A 208 6.78 3.44 6.73
C VAL A 208 6.19 3.62 5.33
N GLY A 209 6.85 3.11 4.30
CA GLY A 209 6.31 3.09 2.94
C GLY A 209 7.27 2.50 1.92
N PHE A 210 6.74 2.21 0.74
CA PHE A 210 7.47 1.67 -0.41
C PHE A 210 6.93 2.27 -1.70
N ALA A 211 7.81 2.70 -2.60
CA ALA A 211 7.47 3.18 -3.93
C ALA A 211 8.02 2.22 -4.99
N ASP A 212 7.14 1.37 -5.51
CA ASP A 212 7.46 0.28 -6.44
C ASP A 212 8.26 0.73 -7.67
N GLY A 213 7.79 1.78 -8.36
CA GLY A 213 8.39 2.23 -9.64
C GLY A 213 9.84 2.69 -9.56
N HIS A 214 10.33 3.05 -8.37
CA HIS A 214 11.71 3.54 -8.17
C HIS A 214 12.54 2.65 -7.24
N GLY A 215 11.97 1.55 -6.71
CA GLY A 215 12.64 0.73 -5.70
C GLY A 215 13.06 1.55 -4.48
N LEU A 216 12.23 2.51 -4.06
CA LEU A 216 12.49 3.35 -2.88
C LEU A 216 11.75 2.78 -1.67
N ILE A 217 12.46 2.62 -0.56
CA ILE A 217 11.88 2.29 0.73
C ILE A 217 12.01 3.48 1.69
N PHE A 218 10.99 3.71 2.50
CA PHE A 218 10.98 4.80 3.47
C PHE A 218 11.11 4.23 4.86
N VAL A 219 12.09 4.73 5.62
CA VAL A 219 12.37 4.32 6.99
C VAL A 219 12.27 5.52 7.90
N ARG A 220 11.47 5.40 8.96
CA ARG A 220 11.40 6.37 10.04
C ARG A 220 12.38 5.97 11.14
N THR A 221 13.24 6.91 11.54
CA THR A 221 14.10 6.78 12.71
C THR A 221 13.89 7.99 13.60
N GLY A 222 13.27 7.78 14.76
CA GLY A 222 12.81 8.88 15.60
C GLY A 222 11.80 9.75 14.87
N ASN A 223 12.09 11.05 14.76
CA ASN A 223 11.22 12.01 14.09
C ASN A 223 11.55 12.21 12.60
N THR A 224 12.54 11.50 12.06
CA THR A 224 13.01 11.72 10.69
C THR A 224 12.66 10.55 9.81
N VAL A 225 12.10 10.85 8.63
CA VAL A 225 11.88 9.89 7.55
C VAL A 225 13.02 10.03 6.55
N PHE A 226 13.61 8.89 6.21
CA PHE A 226 14.62 8.75 5.18
C PHE A 226 14.02 7.92 4.05
N SER A 227 14.35 8.26 2.81
CA SER A 227 14.17 7.34 1.69
C SER A 227 15.50 6.69 1.35
N MET A 228 15.45 5.40 1.04
CA MET A 228 16.59 4.61 0.63
C MET A 228 16.28 3.98 -0.73
N GLU A 229 17.19 4.17 -1.68
CA GLU A 229 17.16 3.44 -2.94
C GLU A 229 17.72 2.05 -2.72
N LEU A 230 16.91 1.03 -2.99
CA LEU A 230 17.28 -0.35 -2.69
C LEU A 230 18.50 -0.80 -3.49
N LYS A 231 18.64 -0.41 -4.77
CA LYS A 231 19.76 -0.85 -5.61
C LYS A 231 21.10 -0.24 -5.19
N SER A 232 21.16 1.09 -5.08
CA SER A 232 22.40 1.81 -4.75
C SER A 232 22.70 1.85 -3.25
N GLY A 233 21.69 1.60 -2.40
CA GLY A 233 21.77 1.84 -0.97
C GLY A 233 21.82 3.33 -0.60
N HIS A 234 21.64 4.23 -1.56
CA HIS A 234 21.70 5.67 -1.32
C HIS A 234 20.56 6.11 -0.41
N VAL A 235 20.90 6.85 0.64
CA VAL A 235 19.93 7.33 1.64
C VAL A 235 19.87 8.84 1.62
N ARG A 236 18.65 9.36 1.52
CA ARG A 236 18.35 10.80 1.65
C ARG A 236 17.32 11.03 2.73
N LYS A 237 17.49 12.11 3.48
CA LYS A 237 16.49 12.62 4.41
C LYS A 237 15.37 13.28 3.61
N VAL A 238 14.12 12.88 3.85
CA VAL A 238 12.96 13.43 3.11
C VAL A 238 12.06 14.30 3.98
N TYR A 239 11.98 14.01 5.28
CA TYR A 239 11.10 14.74 6.19
C TYR A 239 11.57 14.65 7.64
N THR A 240 11.39 15.70 8.42
CA THR A 240 11.51 15.67 9.89
C THR A 240 10.24 16.21 10.49
N CYS A 241 9.61 15.42 11.34
CA CYS A 241 8.44 15.87 12.07
C CYS A 241 8.78 16.62 13.34
N ARG A 242 7.90 17.56 13.63
CA ARG A 242 7.92 18.38 14.84
C ARG A 242 7.42 17.61 16.06
N SER A 243 6.55 16.61 15.88
CA SER A 243 6.05 15.74 16.96
C SER A 243 6.89 14.47 17.12
N ARG A 244 7.06 14.01 18.36
CA ARG A 244 7.83 12.80 18.71
C ARG A 244 7.02 11.51 18.63
N ASN A 245 5.68 11.57 18.67
CA ASN A 245 4.81 10.40 18.80
C ASN A 245 3.66 10.45 17.78
N TYR A 246 3.94 10.12 16.52
CA TYR A 246 2.90 10.02 15.50
C TYR A 246 3.20 8.81 14.59
N ASN A 247 2.13 8.09 14.24
CA ASN A 247 2.20 7.04 13.23
C ASN A 247 2.40 7.72 11.87
N VAL A 248 3.42 7.28 11.14
CA VAL A 248 3.75 7.82 9.82
C VAL A 248 3.45 6.75 8.80
N ILE A 249 2.61 7.10 7.85
CA ILE A 249 2.41 6.31 6.64
C ILE A 249 2.86 7.21 5.50
N VAL A 250 3.83 6.72 4.72
CA VAL A 250 4.26 7.40 3.50
C VAL A 250 3.48 6.78 2.35
N VAL A 251 2.67 7.61 1.71
CA VAL A 251 1.92 7.25 0.50
C VAL A 251 2.63 7.93 -0.68
N PRO A 252 3.48 7.21 -1.43
CA PRO A 252 4.20 7.82 -2.54
C PRO A 252 3.24 8.14 -3.68
N TYR A 253 3.17 9.41 -4.02
CA TYR A 253 2.54 9.85 -5.26
C TYR A 253 3.55 9.71 -6.40
N MET A 254 3.23 8.89 -7.41
CA MET A 254 4.05 8.72 -8.61
C MET A 254 3.27 9.29 -9.80
N SER A 255 3.52 10.55 -10.14
CA SER A 255 3.27 11.07 -11.48
C SER A 255 4.62 11.35 -12.14
N PHE A 256 4.78 10.96 -13.39
CA PHE A 256 5.98 11.27 -14.14
C PHE A 256 5.77 12.61 -14.84
N CYS A 257 6.48 13.65 -14.42
CA CYS A 257 6.65 14.83 -15.25
C CYS A 257 7.53 14.43 -16.45
N THR A 258 6.92 14.17 -17.61
CA THR A 258 7.68 14.09 -18.85
C THR A 258 8.09 15.50 -19.23
N SER A 259 9.40 15.72 -19.40
CA SER A 259 9.98 17.05 -19.70
C SER A 259 9.51 17.63 -21.03
N ASP A 260 8.83 16.84 -21.86
CA ASP A 260 8.55 17.18 -23.26
C ASP A 260 7.30 18.04 -23.45
N ARG A 261 6.53 18.32 -22.39
CA ARG A 261 5.38 19.25 -22.43
C ARG A 261 5.65 20.65 -21.87
N ALA A 262 6.86 20.93 -21.38
CA ALA A 262 7.23 22.25 -20.86
C ALA A 262 7.67 23.27 -21.93
N MET A 263 7.63 22.93 -23.23
CA MET A 263 7.86 23.88 -24.33
C MET A 263 6.55 24.28 -25.03
N GLY A 264 5.53 24.63 -24.25
CA GLY A 264 4.44 25.47 -24.75
C GLY A 264 4.88 26.93 -24.70
N LYS A 265 5.22 27.49 -25.86
CA LYS A 265 5.62 28.89 -26.05
C LYS A 265 4.74 29.86 -25.25
N LEU A 266 5.37 30.72 -24.44
CA LEU A 266 4.77 31.96 -23.98
C LEU A 266 4.37 32.80 -25.21
N PRO A 267 3.11 33.21 -25.38
CA PRO A 267 2.81 34.29 -26.29
C PRO A 267 3.35 35.58 -25.67
N SER A 268 4.12 36.32 -26.47
CA SER A 268 4.44 37.73 -26.27
C SER A 268 3.80 38.51 -27.43
N PRO A 269 3.47 39.80 -27.29
CA PRO A 269 3.66 40.70 -26.14
C PRO A 269 2.41 40.92 -25.28
#